data_AF-A0A4Q5QUD6-F1
#
_entry.id   AF-A0A4Q5QUD6-F1
#
_cell.length_a   1.000
_cell.length_b   1.000
_cell.length_c   1.000
_cell.angle_alpha   90.00
_cell.angle_beta   90.00
_cell.angle_gamma   90.00
#
_symmetry.space_group_name_H-M   'P 1'
#
loop_
_entity.id
_entity.type
_entity.pdbx_description
1 polymer ?
#
loop_
_entity_poly.entity_id
_entity_poly.type
_entity_poly.pdbx_seq_one_letter_code
_entity_poly.pdbx_strand_id
1 'polypeptide(L)'
;RYGVGVILTRFIGRAAINALHAYNERQKVAEARPNEERRTEIATDQALLRLAKKVCPGCERPIDLTNAEANFCPHCGIGVFERCPACTRRKSTFERFCYACGTPAAGPA
;
A
#
# COMPACT_ATOMS: atom_id res chain seq x y z
N ARG A 1 -15.86 9.56 57.82
CA ARG A 1 -16.86 9.54 56.73
C ARG A 1 -16.24 9.88 55.36
N TYR A 2 -15.09 9.28 55.00
CA TYR A 2 -14.39 9.57 53.72
C TYR A 2 -14.22 8.34 52.81
N GLY A 3 -14.66 7.15 53.24
CA GLY A 3 -14.54 5.92 52.45
C GLY A 3 -15.44 5.89 51.20
N VAL A 4 -16.58 6.59 51.24
CA VAL A 4 -17.56 6.58 50.15
C VAL A 4 -16.98 7.18 48.87
N GLY A 5 -16.25 8.29 48.98
CA GLY A 5 -15.59 8.92 47.83
C GLY A 5 -14.50 8.03 47.23
N VAL A 6 -13.70 7.37 48.06
CA VAL A 6 -12.65 6.44 47.61
C VAL A 6 -13.24 5.25 46.87
N ILE A 7 -14.33 4.69 47.40
CA ILE A 7 -15.02 3.56 46.78
C ILE A 7 -15.64 3.99 45.45
N LEU A 8 -16.35 5.13 45.42
CA LEU A 8 -17.02 5.63 44.22
C LEU A 8 -16.01 5.91 43.09
N THR A 9 -14.91 6.61 43.37
CA THR A 9 -13.87 6.91 42.38
C THR A 9 -13.19 5.64 41.87
N ARG A 10 -12.97 4.65 42.74
CA ARG A 10 -12.38 3.36 42.35
C ARG A 10 -13.29 2.58 41.40
N PHE A 11 -14.60 2.58 41.62
CA PHE A 11 -15.55 1.94 40.72
C PHE A 11 -15.64 2.64 39.36
N ILE A 12 -15.73 3.98 39.36
CA ILE A 12 -15.78 4.77 38.13
C ILE A 12 -14.50 4.59 37.31
N GLY A 13 -13.32 4.67 37.95
CA GLY A 13 -12.05 4.45 37.29
C GLY A 13 -11.92 3.03 36.70
N ARG A 14 -12.36 2.01 37.44
CA ARG A 14 -12.35 0.61 36.96
C ARG A 14 -13.23 0.43 35.71
N ALA A 15 -14.42 1.02 35.71
CA ALA A 15 -15.34 0.95 34.58
C ALA A 15 -14.78 1.67 33.33
N ALA A 16 -14.20 2.87 33.50
CA ALA A 16 -13.59 3.63 32.42
C ALA A 16 -12.40 2.89 31.79
N ILE A 17 -11.51 2.31 32.60
CA ILE A 17 -10.36 1.53 32.14
C ILE A 17 -10.81 0.30 31.34
N ASN A 18 -11.81 -0.44 31.84
CA ASN A 18 -12.32 -1.63 31.14
C ASN A 18 -12.98 -1.28 29.80
N ALA A 19 -13.74 -0.18 29.74
CA ALA A 19 -14.33 0.31 28.50
C ALA A 19 -13.26 0.74 27.49
N LEU A 20 -12.21 1.43 27.95
CA LEU A 20 -11.09 1.83 27.10
C LEU A 20 -10.29 0.62 26.60
N HIS A 21 -10.07 -0.41 27.43
CA HIS A 21 -9.44 -1.65 26.98
C HIS A 21 -10.30 -2.37 25.93
N ALA A 22 -11.61 -2.49 26.14
CA ALA A 22 -12.51 -3.09 25.15
C ALA A 22 -12.58 -2.29 23.85
N TYR A 23 -12.44 -0.96 23.92
CA TYR A 23 -12.34 -0.09 22.76
C TYR A 23 -11.00 -0.24 22.05
N ASN A 24 -9.89 -0.29 22.80
CA ASN A 24 -8.54 -0.48 22.26
C ASN A 24 -8.39 -1.85 21.60
N GLU A 25 -8.96 -2.92 22.16
CA GLU A 25 -8.98 -4.23 21.50
C GLU A 25 -9.78 -4.21 20.19
N ARG A 26 -10.93 -3.51 20.14
CA ARG A 26 -11.67 -3.30 18.88
C ARG A 26 -10.89 -2.45 17.88
N GLN A 27 -10.19 -1.42 18.35
CA GLN A 27 -9.33 -0.59 17.50
C GLN A 27 -8.13 -1.38 17.00
N LYS A 28 -7.46 -2.19 17.81
CA LYS A 28 -6.37 -3.08 17.38
C LYS A 28 -6.84 -4.08 16.34
N VAL A 29 -8.05 -4.63 16.47
CA VAL A 29 -8.63 -5.51 15.44
C VAL A 29 -8.96 -4.72 14.16
N ALA A 30 -9.33 -3.44 14.28
CA ALA A 30 -9.57 -2.55 13.15
C ALA A 30 -8.28 -1.99 12.51
N GLU A 31 -7.20 -1.83 13.27
CA GLU A 31 -5.87 -1.35 12.85
C GLU A 31 -4.96 -2.50 12.38
N ALA A 32 -5.21 -3.73 12.84
CA ALA A 32 -4.69 -4.97 12.26
C ALA A 32 -5.36 -5.32 10.92
N ARG A 33 -6.36 -4.54 10.50
CA ARG A 33 -6.82 -4.45 9.12
C ARG A 33 -6.28 -3.15 8.49
N PRO A 34 -5.74 -3.18 7.28
CA PRO A 34 -4.52 -3.85 6.88
C PRO A 34 -3.52 -2.76 6.43
N ASN A 35 -2.47 -2.53 7.22
CA ASN A 35 -1.32 -1.71 6.78
C ASN A 35 -0.30 -2.54 5.98
N GLU A 36 -0.35 -3.88 6.09
CA GLU A 36 0.44 -4.81 5.28
C GLU A 36 -0.05 -4.83 3.81
N GLU A 37 -1.36 -4.87 3.54
CA GLU A 37 -1.89 -4.82 2.15
C GLU A 37 -1.70 -3.45 1.49
N ARG A 38 -1.62 -2.35 2.26
CA ARG A 38 -1.42 -1.01 1.68
C ARG A 38 0.03 -0.75 1.24
N ARG A 39 0.97 -1.62 1.58
CA ARG A 39 2.40 -1.48 1.20
C ARG A 39 2.84 -2.42 0.10
N THR A 40 2.05 -3.45 -0.23
CA THR A 40 2.37 -4.39 -1.31
C THR A 40 1.49 -4.21 -2.55
N GLU A 41 0.29 -3.64 -2.39
CA GLU A 41 -0.47 -3.14 -3.54
C GLU A 41 -0.07 -1.67 -3.75
N ILE A 42 0.93 -1.41 -4.59
CA ILE A 42 0.84 -0.17 -5.35
C ILE A 42 -0.41 -0.36 -6.19
N ALA A 43 -1.56 0.16 -5.72
CA ALA A 43 -2.82 0.06 -6.43
C ALA A 43 -2.52 0.36 -7.90
N THR A 44 -2.65 -0.63 -8.78
CA THR A 44 -2.18 -0.58 -10.17
C THR A 44 -2.47 0.78 -10.81
N ASP A 45 -3.64 1.34 -10.53
CA ASP A 45 -4.09 2.65 -10.97
C ASP A 45 -3.21 3.82 -10.48
N GLN A 46 -2.78 3.84 -9.22
CA GLN A 46 -1.86 4.85 -8.69
C GLN A 46 -0.48 4.74 -9.32
N ALA A 47 0.02 3.51 -9.55
CA ALA A 47 1.28 3.29 -10.24
C ALA A 47 1.23 3.89 -11.66
N LEU A 48 0.15 3.57 -12.39
CA LEU A 48 -0.08 4.04 -13.75
C LEU A 48 -0.30 5.56 -13.80
N LEU A 49 -1.02 6.14 -12.83
CA LEU A 49 -1.20 7.59 -12.72
C LEU A 49 0.13 8.32 -12.46
N ARG A 50 1.00 7.77 -11.61
CA ARG A 50 2.34 8.33 -11.35
C ARG A 50 3.21 8.20 -12.59
N LEU A 51 3.15 7.06 -13.27
CA LEU A 51 3.90 6.83 -14.49
C LEU A 51 3.43 7.77 -15.62
N ALA A 52 2.13 8.02 -15.76
CA ALA A 52 1.58 8.99 -16.72
C ALA A 52 2.11 10.42 -16.45
N LYS A 53 2.41 10.74 -15.20
CA LYS A 53 3.04 12.01 -14.78
C LYS A 53 4.57 11.99 -14.87
N LYS A 54 5.19 10.94 -15.43
CA LYS A 54 6.65 10.72 -15.49
C LYS A 54 7.31 10.67 -14.12
N VAL A 55 6.62 10.12 -13.12
CA VAL A 55 7.12 9.95 -11.76
C VAL A 55 7.25 8.47 -11.44
N CYS A 56 8.38 8.06 -10.84
CA CYS A 56 8.61 6.69 -10.40
C CYS A 56 7.62 6.29 -9.29
N PRO A 57 6.85 5.19 -9.43
CA PRO A 57 5.94 4.74 -8.40
C PRO A 57 6.61 4.35 -7.07
N GLY A 58 7.87 3.91 -7.11
CA GLY A 58 8.61 3.44 -5.93
C GLY A 58 9.30 4.55 -5.13
N CYS A 59 10.07 5.43 -5.80
CA CYS A 59 10.85 6.48 -5.12
C CYS A 59 10.29 7.90 -5.30
N GLU A 60 9.17 8.04 -6.01
CA GLU A 60 8.45 9.30 -6.22
C GLU A 60 9.30 10.43 -6.85
N ARG A 61 10.37 10.06 -7.55
CA ARG A 61 11.25 10.98 -8.29
C ARG A 61 10.86 11.05 -9.76
N PRO A 62 11.08 12.18 -10.44
CA PRO A 62 10.88 12.27 -11.88
C PRO A 62 11.80 11.29 -12.60
N ILE A 63 11.26 10.60 -13.59
CA ILE A 63 12.00 9.66 -14.44
C ILE A 63 11.71 9.94 -15.91
N ASP A 64 12.72 9.75 -16.75
CA ASP A 64 12.55 9.89 -18.18
C ASP A 64 12.00 8.59 -18.79
N LEU A 65 10.82 8.69 -19.40
CA LEU A 65 10.12 7.59 -20.08
C LEU A 65 10.26 7.66 -21.61
N THR A 66 10.98 8.65 -22.15
CA THR A 66 11.15 8.81 -23.60
C THR A 66 12.10 7.77 -24.20
N ASN A 67 13.02 7.26 -23.39
CA ASN A 67 13.95 6.22 -23.80
C ASN A 67 13.25 4.85 -23.87
N ALA A 68 13.28 4.24 -25.06
CA ALA A 68 12.70 2.92 -25.32
C ALA A 68 13.43 1.77 -24.58
N GLU A 69 14.70 1.96 -24.24
CA GLU A 69 15.55 0.96 -23.59
C GLU A 69 15.51 1.04 -22.05
N ALA A 70 15.01 2.14 -21.49
CA ALA A 70 14.98 2.37 -20.04
C ALA A 70 13.87 1.54 -19.38
N ASN A 71 14.20 0.37 -18.83
CA ASN A 71 13.24 -0.50 -18.15
C ASN A 71 13.24 -0.36 -16.62
N PHE A 72 14.26 0.28 -16.06
CA PHE A 72 14.44 0.43 -14.62
C PHE A 72 14.55 1.90 -14.22
N CYS A 73 14.08 2.23 -13.01
CA CYS A 73 14.29 3.56 -12.44
C CYS A 73 15.78 3.75 -12.07
N PRO A 74 16.46 4.82 -12.54
CA PRO A 74 17.86 5.08 -12.22
C PRO A 74 18.10 5.47 -10.75
N HIS A 75 17.05 5.82 -10.01
CA HIS A 75 17.16 6.25 -8.61
C HIS A 75 17.00 5.12 -7.60
N CYS A 76 16.14 4.14 -7.89
CA CYS A 76 15.79 3.09 -6.92
C CYS A 76 15.81 1.68 -7.50
N GLY A 77 16.03 1.51 -8.80
CA GLY A 77 16.17 0.20 -9.43
C GLY A 77 14.87 -0.59 -9.63
N ILE A 78 13.68 -0.02 -9.37
CA ILE A 78 12.42 -0.71 -9.64
C ILE A 78 12.24 -0.93 -11.15
N GLY A 79 11.75 -2.10 -11.54
CA GLY A 79 11.33 -2.39 -12.91
C GLY A 79 10.06 -1.61 -13.24
N VAL A 80 10.16 -0.65 -14.15
CA VAL A 80 9.05 0.20 -14.59
C VAL A 80 8.38 -0.38 -15.83
N PHE A 81 9.19 -1.02 -16.68
CA PHE A 81 8.76 -1.69 -17.90
C PHE A 81 9.38 -3.07 -18.00
N GLU A 82 8.65 -3.97 -18.64
CA GLU A 82 9.09 -5.31 -18.96
C GLU A 82 8.65 -5.68 -20.37
N ARG A 83 9.23 -6.74 -20.93
CA ARG A 83 8.76 -7.33 -22.19
C ARG A 83 7.77 -8.44 -21.87
N CYS A 84 6.61 -8.41 -22.52
CA CYS A 84 5.62 -9.47 -22.37
C CYS A 84 6.22 -10.83 -22.78
N PRO A 85 6.10 -11.88 -21.96
CA PRO A 85 6.65 -13.20 -22.31
C PRO A 85 5.96 -13.85 -23.52
N ALA A 86 4.72 -13.46 -23.83
CA ALA A 86 3.96 -14.03 -24.94
C ALA A 86 4.20 -13.32 -26.29
N CYS A 87 4.26 -11.98 -26.30
CA CYS A 87 4.38 -11.21 -27.55
C CYS A 87 5.62 -10.32 -27.63
N THR A 88 6.49 -10.33 -26.61
CA THR A 88 7.73 -9.53 -26.49
C THR A 88 7.56 -8.00 -26.52
N ARG A 89 6.33 -7.50 -26.63
CA ARG A 89 6.05 -6.07 -26.59
C ARG A 89 6.40 -5.50 -25.21
N ARG A 90 7.07 -4.33 -25.20
CA ARG A 90 7.35 -3.57 -23.98
C ARG A 90 6.03 -3.08 -23.38
N LYS A 91 5.76 -3.44 -22.12
CA LYS A 91 4.59 -3.05 -21.32
C LYS A 91 5.03 -2.53 -19.95
N SER A 92 4.14 -1.86 -19.24
CA SER A 92 4.46 -1.51 -17.85
C SER A 92 4.41 -2.78 -16.98
N THR A 93 5.34 -2.88 -16.02
CA THR A 93 5.32 -3.96 -15.02
C THR A 93 4.08 -3.86 -14.12
N PHE A 94 3.50 -2.65 -13.99
CA PHE A 94 2.29 -2.42 -13.19
C PHE A 94 1.00 -2.77 -13.93
N GLU A 95 1.01 -2.98 -15.25
CA GLU A 95 -0.19 -3.38 -15.99
C GLU A 95 -0.56 -4.85 -15.73
N ARG A 96 -1.80 -5.07 -15.27
CA ARG A 96 -2.36 -6.42 -15.00
C ARG A 96 -2.40 -7.32 -16.24
N PHE A 97 -2.59 -6.72 -17.42
CA PHE A 97 -2.61 -7.42 -18.70
C PHE A 97 -1.74 -6.70 -19.72
N CYS A 98 -1.13 -7.44 -20.64
CA CYS A 98 -0.42 -6.83 -21.75
C CYS A 98 -1.39 -6.07 -22.66
N TYR A 99 -1.16 -4.77 -22.87
CA TYR A 99 -1.98 -3.96 -23.77
C TYR A 99 -1.99 -4.45 -25.23
N ALA A 100 -1.02 -5.27 -25.65
CA ALA A 100 -0.89 -5.75 -27.02
C ALA A 100 -1.58 -7.09 -27.27
N CYS A 101 -1.51 -8.04 -26.33
CA CYS A 101 -2.00 -9.41 -26.54
C CYS A 101 -2.92 -9.94 -25.42
N GLY A 102 -3.16 -9.17 -24.36
CA GLY A 102 -4.04 -9.55 -23.25
C GLY A 102 -3.46 -10.59 -22.28
N THR A 103 -2.22 -11.07 -22.48
CA THR A 103 -1.57 -12.01 -21.56
C THR A 103 -1.46 -11.41 -20.16
N PRO A 104 -1.87 -12.12 -19.10
CA PRO A 104 -1.76 -11.64 -17.73
C PRO A 104 -0.29 -11.46 -17.32
N ALA A 105 -0.01 -10.49 -16.46
CA ALA A 105 1.32 -10.33 -15.85
C ALA A 105 1.65 -11.55 -14.96
N ALA A 106 2.91 -11.98 -14.99
CA ALA A 106 3.36 -13.22 -14.33
C ALA A 106 3.81 -13.02 -12.86
N GLY A 107 3.69 -11.82 -12.28
CA GLY A 107 4.15 -11.48 -10.92
C GLY A 107 3.31 -10.37 -10.28
N PRO A 108 3.34 -10.20 -8.94
CA PRO A 108 2.19 -9.74 -8.16
C PRO A 108 1.79 -8.29 -8.46
N ALA A 109 0.46 -8.11 -8.47
CA ALA A 109 -0.25 -6.84 -8.57
C ALA A 109 0.04 -5.92 -7.38
#